data_AF-A0A5B8VWX5-F1
#
_entry.id   AF-A0A5B8VWX5-F1
#
_cell.length_a   1.000
_cell.length_b   1.000
_cell.length_c   1.000
_cell.angle_alpha   90.00
_cell.angle_beta   90.00
_cell.angle_gamma   90.00
#
_symmetry.space_group_name_H-M   'P 1'
#
loop_
_entity.id
_entity.type
_entity.pdbx_description
1 polymer ?
#
loop_
_entity_poly.entity_id
_entity_poly.type
_entity_poly.pdbx_seq_one_letter_code
_entity_poly.pdbx_strand_id
1 'polypeptide(L)'
;MKPIFFTLTNKLRLMVIPDTEAHLDGHPVISYTYSLFIDRDKGHEEQVLDKLSTLHLDKIIDPDYLGFVAFEQPANVFSYTAGQHELSIAEVEEVIELLTKFRDNPTLWHPIDDM
;
A
#
# COMPACT_ATOMS: atom_id res chain seq x y z
N MET A 1 10.57 -4.12 -1.54
CA MET A 1 10.53 -2.91 -0.70
C MET A 1 10.11 -3.29 0.72
N LYS A 2 10.19 -2.39 1.71
CA LYS A 2 9.70 -2.69 3.07
C LYS A 2 8.18 -2.41 3.17
N PRO A 3 7.39 -3.27 3.82
CA PRO A 3 5.99 -2.96 4.11
C PRO A 3 5.89 -1.78 5.07
N ILE A 4 4.82 -1.01 4.93
CA ILE A 4 4.50 0.16 5.74
C ILE A 4 3.25 -0.17 6.54
N PHE A 5 3.25 0.13 7.84
CA PHE A 5 2.10 -0.10 8.71
C PHE A 5 1.63 1.22 9.28
N PHE A 6 0.32 1.47 9.20
CA PHE A 6 -0.29 2.62 9.85
C PHE A 6 -1.72 2.33 10.28
N THR A 7 -2.21 3.12 11.22
CA THR A 7 -3.57 3.00 11.74
C THR A 7 -4.36 4.22 11.28
N LEU A 8 -5.53 3.97 10.68
CA LEU A 8 -6.45 5.01 10.28
C LEU A 8 -7.20 5.61 11.49
N THR A 9 -7.84 6.76 11.31
CA THR A 9 -8.63 7.46 12.33
C THR A 9 -9.75 6.58 12.91
N ASN A 10 -10.33 5.70 12.09
CA ASN A 10 -11.35 4.74 12.52
C ASN A 10 -10.79 3.51 13.27
N LYS A 11 -9.49 3.52 13.60
CA LYS A 11 -8.73 2.42 14.22
C LYS A 11 -8.52 1.19 13.33
N LEU A 12 -8.84 1.28 12.03
CA LEU A 12 -8.47 0.25 11.07
C LEU A 12 -6.95 0.27 10.89
N ARG A 13 -6.30 -0.87 11.13
CA ARG A 13 -4.86 -1.02 10.91
C ARG A 13 -4.63 -1.55 9.51
N LEU A 14 -3.74 -0.89 8.80
CA LEU A 14 -3.40 -1.23 7.43
C LEU A 14 -1.94 -1.60 7.31
N MET A 15 -1.71 -2.68 6.58
CA MET A 15 -0.43 -3.07 6.04
C MET A 15 -0.41 -2.67 4.57
N VAL A 16 0.57 -1.86 4.20
CA VAL A 16 0.77 -1.39 2.84
C VAL A 16 2.06 -1.97 2.29
N ILE A 17 1.95 -2.67 1.17
CA ILE A 17 3.10 -3.22 0.46
C ILE A 17 3.35 -2.35 -0.78
N PRO A 18 4.41 -1.55 -0.79
CA PRO A 18 4.80 -0.82 -1.98
C PRO A 18 5.45 -1.77 -2.99
N ASP A 19 4.95 -1.69 -4.20
CA ASP A 19 5.49 -2.28 -5.42
C ASP A 19 5.79 -1.17 -6.42
N THR A 20 6.75 -1.39 -7.32
CA THR A 20 7.13 -0.37 -8.31
C THR A 20 7.30 -1.02 -9.65
N GLU A 21 6.40 -0.65 -10.55
CA GLU A 21 6.45 -1.06 -11.94
C GLU A 21 6.92 0.13 -12.78
N ALA A 22 8.08 -0.04 -13.42
CA ALA A 22 8.64 0.93 -14.34
C ALA A 22 8.33 0.47 -15.77
N HIS A 23 7.43 1.18 -16.46
CA HIS A 23 7.16 0.94 -17.87
C HIS A 23 8.11 1.79 -18.71
N LEU A 24 8.88 1.14 -19.58
CA LEU A 24 9.82 1.76 -20.52
C LEU A 24 9.29 1.57 -21.95
N ASP A 25 8.16 2.20 -22.27
CA ASP A 25 7.56 2.18 -23.62
C ASP A 25 7.60 3.59 -24.24
N GLY A 26 8.81 4.05 -24.59
CA GLY A 26 9.06 5.34 -25.24
C GLY A 26 8.89 6.60 -24.37
N HIS A 27 8.08 6.53 -23.31
CA HIS A 27 7.96 7.52 -22.24
C HIS A 27 8.19 6.83 -20.89
N PRO A 28 9.17 7.28 -20.08
CA PRO A 28 9.37 6.68 -18.76
C PRO A 28 8.20 7.08 -17.86
N VAL A 29 7.28 6.13 -17.64
CA VAL A 29 6.24 6.24 -16.62
C VAL A 29 6.64 5.34 -15.47
N ILE A 30 6.75 5.93 -14.28
CA ILE A 30 7.00 5.18 -13.05
C ILE A 30 5.66 5.08 -12.33
N SER A 31 5.17 3.85 -12.24
CA SER A 31 3.93 3.51 -11.56
C SER A 31 4.27 2.88 -10.22
N TYR A 32 4.00 3.61 -9.15
CA TYR A 32 4.13 3.10 -7.79
C TYR A 32 2.79 2.51 -7.37
N THR A 33 2.76 1.23 -7.03
CA THR A 33 1.54 0.54 -6.61
C THR A 33 1.64 0.20 -5.15
N TYR A 34 0.68 0.65 -4.35
CA TYR A 34 0.61 0.43 -2.92
C TYR A 34 -0.53 -0.54 -2.64
N SER A 35 -0.21 -1.83 -2.46
CA SER A 35 -1.21 -2.84 -2.14
C SER A 35 -1.62 -2.73 -0.67
N LEU A 36 -2.92 -2.70 -0.41
CA LEU A 36 -3.50 -2.45 0.91
C LEU A 36 -4.09 -3.73 1.50
N PHE A 37 -3.66 -4.06 2.71
CA PHE A 37 -4.16 -5.21 3.47
C PHE A 37 -4.59 -4.78 4.87
N ILE A 38 -5.59 -5.46 5.44
CA ILE A 38 -5.91 -5.32 6.86
C ILE A 38 -4.80 -5.97 7.69
N ASP A 39 -4.20 -5.19 8.59
CA ASP A 39 -3.24 -5.70 9.57
C ASP A 39 -3.98 -6.27 10.78
N ARG A 40 -4.19 -7.59 10.77
CA ARG A 40 -4.79 -8.31 11.93
C ARG A 40 -3.76 -8.73 12.97
N ASP A 41 -2.51 -8.91 12.55
CA ASP A 41 -1.47 -9.57 13.35
C ASP A 41 -0.34 -8.60 13.74
N LYS A 42 -0.61 -7.29 13.78
CA LYS A 42 0.33 -6.26 14.25
C LYS A 42 1.70 -6.29 13.57
N GLY A 43 1.74 -6.60 12.27
CA GLY A 43 2.98 -6.62 11.50
C GLY A 43 3.93 -7.79 11.79
N HIS A 44 3.42 -8.93 12.28
CA HIS A 44 4.22 -10.15 12.38
C HIS A 44 4.84 -10.53 11.02
N GLU A 45 6.14 -10.79 10.99
CA GLU A 45 6.92 -11.03 9.75
C GLU A 45 6.37 -12.18 8.89
N GLU A 46 5.78 -13.20 9.51
CA GLU A 46 5.17 -14.34 8.81
C GLU A 46 3.96 -13.91 7.96
N GLN A 47 3.11 -13.03 8.50
CA GLN A 47 1.99 -12.44 7.74
C GLN A 47 2.50 -11.61 6.57
N VAL A 48 3.59 -10.87 6.75
CA VAL A 48 4.19 -10.06 5.68
C VAL A 48 4.64 -10.92 4.50
N LEU A 49 5.36 -12.00 4.80
CA LEU A 49 5.85 -12.94 3.78
C LEU A 49 4.71 -13.66 3.05
N ASP A 50 3.64 -14.01 3.76
CA ASP A 50 2.43 -14.60 3.18
C ASP A 50 1.74 -13.64 2.19
N LYS A 51 1.53 -12.38 2.59
CA LYS A 51 0.91 -11.37 1.72
C LYS A 51 1.79 -11.03 0.51
N LEU A 52 3.12 -10.92 0.70
CA LEU A 52 4.07 -10.72 -0.39
C LEU A 52 4.01 -11.86 -1.42
N SER A 53 3.90 -13.10 -0.95
CA SER A 53 3.77 -14.28 -1.83
C SER A 53 2.44 -14.26 -2.59
N THR A 54 1.38 -13.76 -1.96
CA THR A 54 0.05 -13.65 -2.56
C THR A 54 -0.02 -12.58 -3.65
N LEU A 55 0.72 -11.47 -3.50
CA LEU A 55 0.78 -10.40 -4.52
C LEU A 55 1.34 -10.86 -5.87
N HIS A 56 2.17 -11.92 -5.89
CA HIS A 56 2.71 -12.50 -7.11
C HIS A 56 1.76 -13.49 -7.79
N LEU A 57 0.59 -13.76 -7.21
CA LEU A 57 -0.41 -14.62 -7.82
C LEU A 57 -1.22 -13.83 -8.87
N ASP A 58 -1.58 -14.51 -9.97
CA ASP A 58 -2.47 -13.98 -11.02
C ASP A 58 -3.81 -13.46 -10.46
N LYS A 59 -4.24 -14.01 -9.31
CA LYS A 59 -5.40 -13.56 -8.56
C LYS A 59 -5.11 -13.55 -7.07
N ILE A 60 -5.24 -12.38 -6.47
CA ILE A 60 -5.18 -12.19 -5.02
C ILE A 60 -6.52 -12.64 -4.43
N ILE A 61 -6.54 -13.82 -3.83
CA ILE A 61 -7.70 -14.37 -3.12
C ILE A 61 -7.43 -14.25 -1.62
N ASP A 62 -7.38 -13.02 -1.15
CA ASP A 62 -7.10 -12.73 0.24
C ASP A 62 -8.24 -11.90 0.84
N PRO A 63 -8.90 -12.37 1.91
CA PRO A 63 -10.03 -11.66 2.50
C PRO A 63 -9.61 -10.35 3.18
N ASP A 64 -8.33 -10.18 3.50
CA ASP A 64 -7.79 -8.95 4.08
C ASP A 64 -7.33 -7.96 2.99
N TYR A 65 -7.41 -8.32 1.71
CA TYR A 65 -7.03 -7.46 0.61
C TYR A 65 -8.10 -6.42 0.30
N LEU A 66 -7.73 -5.15 0.50
CA LEU A 66 -8.58 -3.98 0.29
C LEU A 66 -8.39 -3.35 -1.10
N GLY A 67 -7.51 -3.92 -1.93
CA GLY A 67 -7.14 -3.37 -3.23
C GLY A 67 -5.79 -2.68 -3.21
N PHE A 68 -5.58 -1.75 -4.15
CA PHE A 68 -4.31 -1.04 -4.29
C PHE A 68 -4.50 0.42 -4.68
N VAL A 69 -3.56 1.25 -4.28
CA VAL A 69 -3.43 2.64 -4.73
C VAL A 69 -2.28 2.71 -5.72
N ALA A 70 -2.56 3.12 -6.96
CA ALA A 70 -1.55 3.42 -7.96
C ALA A 70 -1.20 4.91 -7.91
N PHE A 71 0.08 5.23 -8.06
CA PHE A 71 0.60 6.58 -8.21
C PHE A 71 1.48 6.66 -9.44
N GLU A 72 1.07 7.45 -10.43
CA GLU A 72 1.74 7.54 -11.73
C GLU A 72 2.52 8.84 -11.86
N GLN A 73 3.81 8.74 -12.17
CA GLN A 73 4.67 9.89 -12.51
C GLN A 73 4.95 9.95 -14.02
N PRO A 74 4.93 11.14 -14.65
CA PRO A 74 4.91 12.49 -14.05
C PRO A 74 3.52 13.10 -13.79
N ALA A 75 2.43 12.37 -14.05
CA ALA A 75 1.07 12.90 -13.90
C ALA A 75 0.72 13.31 -12.46
N ASN A 76 1.39 12.71 -11.47
CA ASN A 76 1.14 12.88 -10.04
C ASN A 76 -0.31 12.54 -9.65
N VAL A 77 -0.90 11.55 -10.31
CA VAL A 77 -2.27 11.10 -10.06
C VAL A 77 -2.26 9.89 -9.14
N PHE A 78 -3.10 9.92 -8.11
CA PHE A 78 -3.41 8.77 -7.28
C PHE A 78 -4.72 8.14 -7.74
N SER A 79 -4.72 6.82 -7.93
CA SER A 79 -5.88 6.04 -8.34
C SER A 79 -6.06 4.88 -7.38
N TYR A 80 -7.23 4.77 -6.75
CA TYR A 80 -7.56 3.62 -5.90
C TYR A 80 -8.38 2.60 -6.69
N THR A 81 -7.93 1.35 -6.68
CA THR A 81 -8.66 0.21 -7.23
C THR A 81 -9.06 -0.70 -6.08
N ALA A 82 -10.37 -0.85 -5.85
CA ALA A 82 -10.90 -1.69 -4.79
C ALA A 82 -10.65 -3.19 -5.05
N GLY A 83 -10.37 -3.92 -3.97
CA GLY A 83 -10.21 -5.37 -3.97
C GLY A 83 -11.55 -6.10 -3.75
N GLN A 84 -11.52 -7.20 -3.01
CA GLN A 84 -12.76 -7.87 -2.57
C GLN A 84 -13.54 -7.04 -1.55
N HIS A 85 -12.81 -6.28 -0.73
CA HIS A 85 -13.36 -5.31 0.20
C HIS A 85 -12.91 -3.92 -0.23
N GLU A 86 -13.81 -2.93 -0.12
CA GLU A 86 -13.52 -1.55 -0.47
C GLU A 86 -13.28 -0.71 0.78
N LEU A 87 -12.33 0.22 0.68
CA LEU A 87 -12.19 1.32 1.61
C LEU A 87 -13.23 2.39 1.30
N SER A 88 -13.78 3.00 2.33
CA SER A 88 -14.63 4.18 2.20
C SER A 88 -13.83 5.33 1.61
N ILE A 89 -14.49 6.29 0.96
CA ILE A 89 -13.84 7.48 0.37
C ILE A 89 -12.95 8.19 1.40
N ALA A 90 -13.44 8.39 2.63
CA ALA A 90 -12.67 9.01 3.71
C ALA A 90 -11.40 8.22 4.09
N GLU A 91 -11.46 6.89 4.04
CA GLU A 91 -10.31 6.02 4.33
C GLU A 91 -9.29 6.08 3.19
N VAL A 92 -9.75 6.11 1.94
CA VAL A 92 -8.89 6.28 0.76
C VAL A 92 -8.16 7.62 0.80
N GLU A 93 -8.85 8.71 1.14
CA GLU A 93 -8.24 10.04 1.27
C GLU A 93 -7.16 10.05 2.36
N GLU A 94 -7.42 9.42 3.50
CA GLU A 94 -6.46 9.33 4.60
C GLU A 94 -5.25 8.47 4.22
N VAL A 95 -5.45 7.35 3.53
CA VAL A 95 -4.37 6.51 2.99
C VAL A 95 -3.49 7.32 2.02
N ILE A 96 -4.08 8.05 1.07
CA ILE A 96 -3.34 8.87 0.10
C ILE A 96 -2.55 9.97 0.81
N GLU A 97 -3.12 10.61 1.83
CA GLU A 97 -2.43 11.62 2.63
C GLU A 97 -1.21 11.01 3.34
N LEU A 98 -1.37 9.86 4.01
CA LEU A 98 -0.28 9.16 4.68
C LEU A 98 0.81 8.74 3.69
N LEU A 99 0.44 8.12 2.56
CA LEU A 99 1.38 7.74 1.50
C LEU A 99 2.17 8.93 0.96
N THR A 100 1.50 10.08 0.78
CA THR A 100 2.14 11.32 0.34
C THR A 100 3.14 11.82 1.38
N LYS A 101 2.77 11.82 2.67
CA LYS A 101 3.67 12.19 3.77
C LYS A 101 4.90 11.29 3.83
N PHE A 102 4.70 9.98 3.72
CA PHE A 102 5.79 8.99 3.69
C PHE A 102 6.70 9.19 2.47
N ARG A 103 6.14 9.48 1.29
CA ARG A 103 6.93 9.70 0.08
C ARG A 103 7.76 10.99 0.15
N ASP A 104 7.17 12.05 0.68
CA ASP A 104 7.86 13.35 0.85
C ASP A 104 8.94 13.29 1.93
N ASN A 105 8.74 12.44 2.94
CA ASN A 105 9.65 12.28 4.08
C ASN A 105 10.11 10.81 4.21
N PRO A 106 11.10 10.37 3.41
CA PRO A 106 11.60 8.99 3.46
C PRO A 106 12.24 8.64 4.80
N THR A 107 12.57 9.61 5.66
CA THR A 107 12.99 9.38 7.05
C THR A 107 11.87 8.81 7.94
N LEU A 108 10.60 8.99 7.54
CA LEU A 108 9.45 8.35 8.21
C LEU A 108 9.25 6.89 7.79
N TRP A 109 10.01 6.38 6.80
CA TRP A 109 9.98 4.97 6.38
C TRP A 109 10.72 4.02 7.34
N HIS A 110 11.04 4.47 8.56
CA HIS A 110 11.55 3.54 9.54
C HIS A 110 10.41 2.59 9.94
N PRO A 111 10.63 1.27 9.92
CA PRO A 111 9.70 0.35 10.58
C PRO A 111 9.54 0.86 12.00
N ILE A 112 8.35 0.70 12.56
CA ILE A 112 8.05 1.04 13.95
C ILE A 112 9.16 0.41 14.82
N ASP A 113 10.18 1.20 15.14
CA ASP A 113 11.22 0.89 16.10
C ASP A 113 10.57 1.29 17.41
N ASP A 114 10.22 0.24 18.13
CA ASP A 114 9.62 0.19 19.45
C ASP A 114 10.17 1.26 20.41
N MET A 115 9.26 2.09 20.96
CA MET A 115 9.13 2.36 22.41
C MET A 115 7.95 3.27 22.74
#